data_AF-A0A1Q7XX47-F1
#
_entry.id   AF-A0A1Q7XX47-F1
#
_cell.length_a   1.000
_cell.length_b   1.000
_cell.length_c   1.000
_cell.angle_alpha   90.00
_cell.angle_beta   90.00
_cell.angle_gamma   90.00
#
_symmetry.space_group_name_H-M   'P 1'
#
loop_
_entity.id
_entity.type
_entity.pdbx_description
1 polymer ?
#
loop_
_entity_poly.entity_id
_entity_poly.type
_entity_poly.pdbx_seq_one_letter_code
_entity_poly.pdbx_strand_id
1 'polypeptide(L)'
;MTGSNRTPRKPRALAAGSRLGVFAPASPAESVEMIAGLAELKRHGFQIVANQDSKAEGYFAGPSLERTNGFLGTLNSDRVDGLVALRGGYGSNYLLEFE
;
A
#
# COMPACT_ATOMS: atom_id res chain seq x y z
N MET A 1 17.82 -14.85 22.94
CA MET A 1 16.80 -14.69 21.89
C MET A 1 15.96 -15.95 21.82
N THR A 2 14.82 -15.98 22.51
CA THR A 2 13.85 -17.07 22.37
C THR A 2 13.13 -16.88 21.04
N GLY A 3 13.57 -17.61 20.01
CA GLY A 3 12.90 -17.64 18.72
C GLY A 3 11.48 -18.17 18.93
N SER A 4 10.50 -17.28 18.98
CA SER A 4 9.10 -17.66 18.91
C SER A 4 8.89 -18.35 17.56
N ASN A 5 8.68 -19.66 17.58
CA ASN A 5 8.41 -20.46 16.39
C ASN A 5 7.00 -20.14 15.86
N ARG A 6 6.80 -18.91 15.37
CA ARG A 6 5.54 -18.45 14.79
C ARG A 6 5.47 -18.93 13.35
N THR A 7 4.59 -19.90 13.10
CA THR A 7 4.18 -20.24 11.74
C THR A 7 3.67 -18.99 11.03
N PRO A 8 4.16 -18.67 9.81
CA PRO A 8 3.64 -17.57 9.02
C PRO A 8 2.13 -17.66 8.84
N ARG A 9 1.40 -16.57 9.10
CA ARG A 9 -0.05 -16.51 8.85
C ARG A 9 -0.28 -16.30 7.36
N LYS A 10 -0.82 -17.31 6.69
CA LYS A 10 -1.18 -17.22 5.26
C LYS A 10 -2.44 -16.34 5.12
N PRO A 11 -2.40 -15.24 4.34
CA PRO A 11 -3.60 -14.45 4.07
C PRO A 11 -4.58 -15.23 3.17
N ARG A 12 -5.85 -14.84 3.21
CA ARG A 12 -6.86 -15.36 2.28
C ARG A 12 -6.45 -15.01 0.84
N ALA A 13 -6.70 -15.92 -0.09
CA ALA A 13 -6.50 -15.64 -1.52
C ALA A 13 -7.47 -14.53 -2.00
N LEU A 14 -6.97 -13.64 -2.85
CA LEU A 14 -7.82 -12.64 -3.51
C LEU A 14 -8.68 -13.30 -4.59
N ALA A 15 -9.87 -12.74 -4.79
CA ALA A 15 -10.82 -13.13 -5.82
C ALA A 15 -11.41 -11.88 -6.50
N ALA A 16 -12.09 -12.05 -7.63
CA ALA A 16 -12.89 -10.97 -8.21
C ALA A 16 -13.87 -10.40 -7.15
N GLY A 17 -13.99 -9.09 -7.09
CA GLY A 17 -14.72 -8.35 -6.06
C GLY A 17 -13.92 -8.05 -4.79
N SER A 18 -12.71 -8.61 -4.62
CA SER A 18 -11.86 -8.27 -3.46
C SER A 18 -11.50 -6.79 -3.47
N ARG A 19 -11.47 -6.21 -2.27
CA ARG A 19 -11.21 -4.79 -2.03
C ARG A 19 -9.72 -4.58 -1.82
N LEU A 20 -9.11 -3.79 -2.69
CA LEU A 20 -7.70 -3.44 -2.62
C LEU A 20 -7.53 -2.01 -2.12
N GLY A 21 -6.57 -1.84 -1.22
CA GLY A 21 -6.03 -0.55 -0.85
C GLY A 21 -4.67 -0.33 -1.52
N VAL A 22 -4.48 0.85 -2.08
CA VAL A 22 -3.21 1.27 -2.71
C VAL A 22 -2.54 2.30 -1.81
N PHE A 23 -1.30 2.06 -1.43
CA PHE A 23 -0.51 2.95 -0.55
C PHE A 23 0.82 3.31 -1.21
N ALA A 24 1.42 4.45 -0.83
CA ALA A 24 2.63 4.95 -1.47
C ALA A 24 3.82 4.95 -0.50
N PRO A 25 4.57 3.83 -0.36
CA PRO A 25 5.59 3.71 0.68
C PRO A 25 6.91 4.40 0.36
N ALA A 26 7.16 4.76 -0.90
CA ALA A 26 8.48 5.19 -1.37
C ALA A 26 8.36 6.44 -2.25
N SER A 27 8.73 6.35 -3.52
CA SER A 27 8.67 7.45 -4.48
C SER A 27 7.26 7.70 -5.01
N PRO A 28 6.92 8.94 -5.42
CA PRO A 28 5.64 9.22 -6.05
C PRO A 28 5.53 8.49 -7.40
N ALA A 29 4.30 8.33 -7.88
CA ALA A 29 4.03 7.90 -9.25
C ALA A 29 3.52 9.09 -10.07
N GLU A 30 3.85 9.11 -11.37
CA GLU A 30 3.24 10.04 -12.30
C GLU A 30 1.75 9.76 -12.41
N SER A 31 0.91 10.80 -12.46
CA SER A 31 -0.55 10.65 -12.38
C SER A 31 -1.11 9.75 -13.49
N VAL A 32 -0.55 9.83 -14.70
CA VAL A 32 -0.97 8.99 -15.84
C VAL A 32 -0.68 7.51 -15.58
N GLU A 33 0.50 7.19 -15.05
CA GLU A 33 0.88 5.81 -14.73
C GLU A 33 0.02 5.25 -13.59
N MET A 34 -0.22 6.06 -12.55
CA MET A 34 -1.10 5.68 -11.44
C MET A 34 -2.52 5.37 -11.93
N ILE A 35 -3.12 6.26 -12.73
CA ILE A 35 -4.48 6.08 -13.25
C ILE A 35 -4.57 4.79 -14.09
N ALA A 36 -3.58 4.54 -14.94
CA ALA A 36 -3.52 3.33 -15.75
C ALA A 36 -3.43 2.06 -14.89
N GLY A 37 -2.58 2.05 -13.86
CA GLY A 37 -2.45 0.92 -12.93
C GLY A 37 -3.74 0.65 -12.14
N LEU A 38 -4.41 1.71 -11.66
CA LEU A 38 -5.70 1.59 -10.98
C LEU A 38 -6.79 1.05 -11.92
N ALA A 39 -6.80 1.49 -13.18
CA ALA A 39 -7.73 0.98 -14.18
C ALA A 39 -7.49 -0.51 -14.47
N GLU A 40 -6.23 -0.96 -14.51
CA GLU A 40 -5.89 -2.35 -14.75
C GLU A 40 -6.33 -3.26 -13.60
N LEU A 41 -6.14 -2.84 -12.34
CA LEU A 41 -6.65 -3.58 -11.18
C LEU A 41 -8.19 -3.73 -11.24
N LYS A 42 -8.89 -2.65 -11.62
CA LYS A 42 -10.35 -2.70 -11.81
C LYS A 42 -10.75 -3.62 -12.96
N ARG A 43 -10.00 -3.62 -14.06
CA ARG A 43 -10.22 -4.51 -15.22
C ARG A 43 -10.08 -5.98 -14.85
N HIS A 44 -9.20 -6.30 -13.91
CA HIS A 44 -9.05 -7.64 -13.31
C HIS A 44 -10.14 -8.01 -12.29
N GLY A 45 -11.12 -7.13 -12.06
CA GLY A 45 -12.28 -7.39 -11.21
C GLY A 45 -12.09 -6.98 -9.76
N PHE A 46 -11.03 -6.26 -9.40
CA PHE A 46 -10.84 -5.76 -8.04
C PHE A 46 -11.56 -4.43 -7.79
N GLN A 47 -11.92 -4.18 -6.53
CA GLN A 47 -12.47 -2.89 -6.10
C GLN A 47 -11.37 -2.06 -5.42
N ILE A 48 -11.06 -0.88 -5.94
CA ILE A 48 -10.14 0.05 -5.26
C ILE A 48 -10.93 0.86 -4.23
N VAL A 49 -10.69 0.61 -2.95
CA VAL A 49 -11.44 1.25 -1.84
C VAL A 49 -10.66 2.35 -1.13
N ALA A 50 -9.34 2.38 -1.33
CA ALA A 50 -8.46 3.44 -0.86
C ALA A 50 -7.28 3.57 -1.83
N ASN A 51 -6.87 4.80 -2.13
CA ASN A 51 -5.63 5.09 -2.83
C ASN A 51 -4.97 6.33 -2.22
N GLN A 52 -3.68 6.22 -1.92
CA GLN A 52 -2.88 7.36 -1.51
C GLN A 52 -2.29 8.05 -2.74
N ASP A 53 -2.77 9.25 -3.02
CA ASP A 53 -2.26 10.17 -4.03
C ASP A 53 -1.81 11.47 -3.33
N SER A 54 -0.76 11.34 -2.52
CA SER A 54 -0.19 12.45 -1.76
C SER A 54 0.73 13.29 -2.65
N LYS A 55 0.79 14.59 -2.38
CA LYS A 55 1.75 15.49 -3.04
C LYS A 55 3.18 15.07 -2.68
N ALA A 56 4.03 14.95 -3.70
CA ALA A 56 5.42 14.58 -3.49
C ALA A 56 6.18 15.57 -2.58
N GLU A 57 7.09 15.02 -1.77
CA GLU A 57 8.05 15.76 -0.94
C GLU A 57 9.47 15.28 -1.31
N GLY A 58 10.14 16.05 -2.16
CA GLY A 58 11.44 15.65 -2.71
C GLY A 58 11.35 14.31 -3.45
N TYR A 59 12.07 13.30 -2.96
CA TYR A 59 12.09 11.95 -3.53
C TYR A 59 10.93 11.04 -3.07
N PHE A 60 10.13 11.49 -2.09
CA PHE A 60 9.11 10.68 -1.44
C PHE A 60 7.70 11.03 -1.92
N ALA A 61 6.81 10.04 -1.88
CA ALA A 61 5.38 10.15 -2.19
C ALA A 61 4.58 10.92 -1.13
N GLY A 62 5.21 11.88 -0.45
CA GLY A 62 4.66 12.67 0.63
C GLY A 62 5.44 12.56 1.94
N PRO A 63 5.05 13.35 2.95
CA PRO A 63 5.67 13.37 4.27
C PRO A 63 5.71 11.97 4.90
N SER A 64 6.71 11.71 5.77
CA SER A 64 6.86 10.42 6.45
C SER A 64 5.57 9.97 7.16
N LEU A 65 4.95 10.89 7.92
CA LEU A 65 3.72 10.61 8.65
C LEU A 65 2.54 10.25 7.72
N GLU A 66 2.41 10.91 6.56
CA GLU A 66 1.36 10.58 5.60
C GLU A 66 1.56 9.19 4.99
N ARG A 67 2.81 8.83 4.62
CA ARG A 67 3.13 7.50 4.09
C ARG A 67 2.90 6.40 5.14
N THR A 68 3.30 6.63 6.39
CA THR A 68 3.07 5.70 7.50
C THR A 68 1.58 5.53 7.79
N ASN A 69 0.82 6.62 7.86
CA ASN A 69 -0.63 6.57 8.10
C ASN A 69 -1.37 5.91 6.92
N GLY A 70 -0.96 6.18 5.68
CA GLY A 70 -1.53 5.52 4.50
C GLY A 70 -1.31 4.02 4.54
N PHE A 71 -0.12 3.55 4.89
CA PHE A 71 0.18 2.14 5.06
C PHE A 71 -0.61 1.50 6.22
N LEU A 72 -0.47 2.04 7.44
CA LEU A 72 -1.09 1.46 8.64
C LEU A 72 -2.62 1.54 8.59
N GLY A 73 -3.18 2.64 8.10
CA GLY A 73 -4.62 2.80 7.94
C GLY A 73 -5.20 1.78 6.97
N THR A 74 -4.49 1.50 5.88
CA THR A 74 -4.90 0.48 4.90
C THR A 74 -4.73 -0.94 5.46
N LEU A 75 -3.60 -1.21 6.14
CA LEU A 75 -3.27 -2.51 6.71
C LEU A 75 -4.24 -2.93 7.82
N ASN A 76 -4.68 -1.97 8.64
CA ASN A 76 -5.57 -2.21 9.78
C ASN A 76 -7.06 -2.12 9.41
N SER A 77 -7.40 -1.85 8.15
CA SER A 77 -8.79 -1.69 7.73
C SER A 77 -9.47 -3.04 7.52
N ASP A 78 -10.64 -3.24 8.13
CA ASP A 78 -11.56 -4.36 7.85
C ASP A 78 -12.22 -4.24 6.46
N ARG A 79 -12.03 -3.09 5.79
CA ARG A 79 -12.54 -2.81 4.45
C ARG A 79 -11.60 -3.25 3.33
N VAL A 80 -10.41 -3.73 3.66
CA VAL A 80 -9.37 -4.09 2.69
C VAL A 80 -9.07 -5.58 2.78
N ASP A 81 -9.10 -6.26 1.63
CA ASP A 81 -8.79 -7.68 1.50
C ASP A 81 -7.34 -7.92 1.03
N GLY A 82 -6.70 -6.89 0.45
CA GLY A 82 -5.29 -6.92 0.04
C GLY A 82 -4.71 -5.54 -0.21
N LEU A 83 -3.38 -5.41 -0.11
CA LEU A 83 -2.66 -4.16 -0.31
C LEU A 83 -1.79 -4.23 -1.56
N VAL A 84 -1.69 -3.11 -2.27
CA VAL A 84 -0.76 -2.93 -3.39
C VAL A 84 0.05 -1.67 -3.15
N ALA A 85 1.38 -1.77 -3.21
CA ALA A 85 2.22 -0.58 -3.20
C ALA A 85 2.11 0.13 -4.56
N LEU A 86 1.82 1.44 -4.54
CA LEU A 86 1.69 2.27 -5.73
C LEU A 86 2.94 2.18 -6.61
N ARG A 87 4.11 2.31 -5.99
CA ARG A 87 5.43 2.11 -6.60
C ARG A 87 6.48 1.85 -5.52
N GLY A 88 7.58 1.22 -5.93
CA GLY A 88 8.81 1.17 -5.15
C GLY A 88 9.63 2.47 -5.20
N GLY A 89 10.93 2.36 -4.95
CA GLY A 89 11.85 3.49 -4.86
C GLY A 89 12.60 3.47 -3.53
N TYR A 90 13.17 4.61 -3.16
CA TYR A 90 13.80 4.78 -1.85
C TYR A 90 12.80 5.27 -0.80
N GLY A 91 12.96 4.84 0.46
CA GLY A 91 12.25 5.38 1.60
C GLY A 91 11.14 4.52 2.21
N SER A 92 10.90 3.30 1.71
CA SER A 92 9.97 2.35 2.34
C SER A 92 10.50 1.79 3.66
N ASN A 93 11.83 1.74 3.82
CA ASN A 93 12.50 1.34 5.06
C ASN A 93 12.15 2.24 6.25
N TYR A 94 11.85 3.52 6.01
CA TYR A 94 11.45 4.46 7.06
C TYR A 94 10.08 4.17 7.66
N LEU A 95 9.25 3.34 7.01
CA LEU A 95 7.97 2.89 7.58
C LEU A 95 8.13 1.83 8.68
N LEU A 96 9.35 1.32 8.87
CA LEU A 96 9.68 0.36 9.93
C LEU A 96 10.24 1.04 11.18
N GLU A 97 10.40 2.36 11.16
CA GLU A 97 10.77 3.13 12.34
C GLU A 97 9.52 3.30 13.20
N PHE A 98 9.52 2.62 14.34
CA PHE A 98 8.51 2.75 15.39
C PHE A 98 9.25 3.26 16.63
N GLU A 99 8.84 4.41 17.18
CA GLU A 99 9.23 4.80 18.55
C GLU A 99 8.45 3.98 19.59
#